data_AF-A0A4U8QP49-F1
#
_entry.id   AF-A0A4U8QP49-F1
#
_cell.length_a   1.000
_cell.length_b   1.000
_cell.length_c   1.000
_cell.angle_alpha   90.00
_cell.angle_beta   90.00
_cell.angle_gamma   90.00
#
_symmetry.space_group_name_H-M   'P 1'
#
loop_
_entity.id
_entity.type
_entity.pdbx_description
1 polymer ?
#
loop_
_entity_poly.entity_id
_entity_poly.type
_entity_poly.pdbx_seq_one_letter_code
_entity_poly.pdbx_strand_id
1 'polypeptide(L)' 'MYGAGSRYPAQYAIFPGECVGELPVGIETLDNEDIPYWPQGNNATYREVWTSSACRWLWLAADYAGGNNCD' A
#
# COMPACT_ATOMS: atom_id res chain seq x y z
N MET A 1 3.80 -0.81 -3.49
CA MET A 1 2.67 -0.78 -4.44
C MET A 1 2.82 -1.96 -5.36
N TYR A 2 1.80 -2.80 -5.52
CA TYR A 2 1.92 -3.99 -6.36
C TYR A 2 2.33 -3.58 -7.79
N GLY A 3 3.38 -4.21 -8.32
CA GLY A 3 4.00 -3.84 -9.59
C GLY A 3 5.04 -2.72 -9.56
N ALA A 4 5.21 -1.98 -8.44
CA ALA A 4 6.32 -1.04 -8.23
C ALA A 4 7.16 -1.38 -6.97
N GLY A 5 8.34 -1.97 -7.19
CA GLY A 5 9.21 -2.53 -6.13
C GLY A 5 9.32 -4.08 -6.15
N SER A 6 9.43 -4.70 -4.97
CA SER A 6 9.50 -6.15 -4.79
C SER A 6 8.92 -6.58 -3.44
N ARG A 7 8.81 -7.90 -3.20
CA ARG A 7 8.31 -8.50 -1.94
C ARG A 7 6.86 -8.14 -1.60
N TYR A 8 5.99 -8.24 -2.62
CA TYR A 8 4.56 -8.04 -2.41
C TYR A 8 3.96 -9.26 -1.70
N PRO A 9 3.25 -9.05 -0.58
CA PRO A 9 2.35 -10.07 -0.08
C PRO A 9 1.11 -10.17 -0.99
N ALA A 10 0.37 -11.28 -0.90
CA ALA A 10 -0.98 -11.34 -1.48
C ALA A 10 -1.87 -10.34 -0.75
N GLN A 11 -2.70 -9.57 -1.45
CA GLN A 11 -3.61 -8.60 -0.85
C GLN A 11 -4.99 -9.19 -0.60
N TYR A 12 -5.75 -8.47 0.22
CA TYR A 12 -7.17 -8.75 0.41
C TYR A 12 -7.97 -8.08 -0.70
N ALA A 13 -8.01 -8.73 -1.86
CA ALA A 13 -8.65 -8.24 -3.07
C ALA A 13 -9.70 -9.23 -3.60
N ILE A 14 -10.78 -9.47 -2.85
CA ILE A 14 -11.84 -10.44 -3.20
C ILE A 14 -12.49 -10.12 -4.56
N PHE A 15 -12.74 -8.85 -4.83
CA PHE A 15 -13.22 -8.37 -6.13
C PHE A 15 -12.70 -6.94 -6.32
N PRO A 16 -12.02 -6.62 -7.44
CA PRO A 16 -11.89 -7.39 -8.69
C PRO A 16 -10.77 -8.44 -8.75
N GLY A 17 -9.98 -8.63 -7.68
CA GLY A 17 -8.73 -9.39 -7.71
C GLY A 17 -7.49 -8.48 -7.59
N GLU A 18 -6.30 -9.06 -7.48
CA GLU A 18 -5.03 -8.32 -7.40
C GLU A 18 -4.83 -7.44 -8.66
N CYS A 19 -4.58 -6.15 -8.44
CA CYS A 19 -4.44 -5.16 -9.50
C CYS A 19 -3.13 -4.39 -9.38
N VAL A 20 -2.37 -4.28 -10.49
CA VAL A 20 -1.15 -3.45 -10.53
C VAL A 20 -1.49 -2.01 -10.12
N GLY A 21 -0.68 -1.43 -9.24
CA GLY A 21 -0.92 -0.11 -8.67
C GLY A 21 -1.65 -0.14 -7.33
N GLU A 22 -2.13 -1.30 -6.88
CA GLU A 22 -2.78 -1.40 -5.58
C GLU A 22 -1.80 -1.19 -4.42
N LEU A 23 -2.34 -0.62 -3.34
CA LEU A 23 -1.60 -0.36 -2.12
C LEU A 23 -2.43 -0.87 -0.93
N PRO A 24 -1.86 -1.77 -0.10
CA PRO A 24 -2.53 -2.16 1.12
C PRO A 24 -2.56 -1.01 2.13
N VAL A 25 -3.42 -1.14 3.13
CA VAL A 25 -3.36 -0.33 4.35
C VAL A 25 -1.95 -0.36 4.96
N GLY A 26 -1.31 -1.54 5.00
CA GLY A 26 0.13 -1.64 5.30
C GLY A 26 0.47 -2.75 6.29
N ILE A 27 0.73 -2.36 7.53
CA ILE A 27 1.25 -3.23 8.59
C ILE A 27 0.49 -2.95 9.88
N GLU A 28 0.56 -3.86 10.84
CA GLU A 28 0.02 -3.64 12.17
C GLU A 28 1.08 -3.84 13.25
N THR A 29 0.75 -3.51 14.50
CA THR A 29 1.58 -3.77 15.66
C THR A 29 1.56 -5.26 16.01
N LEU A 30 2.65 -5.79 16.57
CA LEU A 30 2.67 -7.13 17.14
C LEU A 30 1.94 -7.10 18.49
N ASP A 31 0.74 -7.67 18.55
CA ASP A 31 -0.09 -7.68 19.75
C ASP A 31 -0.23 -6.25 20.34
N ASN A 32 0.15 -6.07 21.60
CA ASN A 32 0.14 -4.78 22.30
C ASN A 32 1.51 -4.08 22.30
N GLU A 33 2.49 -4.61 21.55
CA GLU A 33 3.83 -4.03 21.46
C GLU A 33 3.92 -3.08 20.25
N ASP A 34 4.65 -1.97 20.40
CA ASP A 34 4.93 -1.03 19.31
C ASP A 34 6.04 -1.58 18.39
N ILE A 35 5.79 -2.75 17.81
CA ILE A 35 6.71 -3.46 16.92
C ILE A 35 5.99 -3.73 15.59
N PRO A 36 6.62 -3.40 14.44
CA PRO A 36 6.01 -3.65 13.14
C PRO A 36 5.83 -5.14 12.87
N TYR A 37 4.63 -5.54 12.46
CA TYR A 37 4.24 -6.92 12.20
C TYR A 37 3.49 -7.06 10.88
N TRP A 38 3.78 -8.16 10.16
CA TRP A 38 3.14 -8.53 8.88
C TRP A 38 2.46 -9.90 9.01
N PRO A 39 1.22 -9.93 9.49
CA PRO A 39 0.53 -11.19 9.71
C PRO A 39 0.27 -11.93 8.38
N GLN A 40 0.21 -13.26 8.46
CA GLN A 40 -0.01 -14.13 7.29
C GLN A 40 -1.48 -14.24 6.89
N GLY A 41 -2.40 -13.79 7.75
CA GLY A 41 -3.82 -13.78 7.43
C GLY A 41 -4.12 -12.87 6.24
N ASN A 42 -5.22 -13.17 5.55
CA ASN A 42 -5.78 -12.27 4.56
C ASN A 42 -6.99 -11.58 5.19
N ASN A 43 -6.75 -10.44 5.85
CA ASN A 43 -7.78 -9.72 6.62
C ASN A 43 -7.97 -8.30 6.09
N ALA A 44 -9.16 -7.74 6.33
CA ALA A 44 -9.58 -6.39 5.95
C ALA A 44 -8.94 -5.28 6.81
N THR A 45 -7.75 -5.53 7.36
CA THR A 45 -6.96 -4.52 8.08
C THR A 45 -5.69 -4.25 7.30
N TYR A 46 -4.57 -4.91 7.61
CA TYR A 46 -3.26 -4.65 7.01
C TYR A 46 -3.15 -5.04 5.52
N ARG A 47 -4.00 -5.94 5.01
CA ARG A 47 -3.97 -6.39 3.59
C ARG A 47 -5.05 -5.78 2.72
N GLU A 48 -5.98 -5.01 3.29
CA GLU A 48 -7.06 -4.41 2.51
C GLU A 48 -6.51 -3.36 1.54
N VAL A 49 -6.98 -3.39 0.31
CA VAL A 49 -6.58 -2.46 -0.74
C VAL A 49 -7.49 -1.25 -0.73
N TRP A 50 -6.92 -0.06 -0.56
CA TRP A 50 -7.68 1.19 -0.51
C TRP A 50 -7.28 2.14 -1.64
N THR A 51 -8.25 2.56 -2.43
CA THR A 51 -8.04 3.53 -3.53
C THR A 51 -7.51 4.86 -3.02
N SER A 52 -7.93 5.30 -1.83
CA SER A 52 -7.46 6.55 -1.23
C SER A 52 -5.94 6.55 -1.01
N SER A 53 -5.38 5.45 -0.53
CA SER A 53 -3.94 5.32 -0.27
C SER A 53 -3.13 5.35 -1.57
N ALA A 54 -3.58 4.64 -2.61
CA ALA A 54 -2.98 4.68 -3.93
C ALA A 54 -3.03 6.09 -4.56
N CYS A 55 -4.19 6.77 -4.50
CA CYS A 55 -4.35 8.12 -5.01
C CYS A 55 -3.46 9.14 -4.27
N ARG A 56 -3.35 9.04 -2.94
CA ARG A 56 -2.48 9.94 -2.15
C ARG A 56 -1.00 9.73 -2.48
N TRP A 57 -0.58 8.49 -2.68
CA TRP A 57 0.78 8.20 -3.12
C TRP A 57 1.07 8.82 -4.49
N LEU A 58 0.15 8.68 -5.46
CA LEU A 58 0.30 9.28 -6.79
C LEU A 58 0.34 10.81 -6.73
N TRP A 59 -0.44 11.42 -5.84
CA TRP A 59 -0.44 12.87 -5.67
C TRP A 59 0.92 13.38 -5.17
N LEU A 60 1.47 12.74 -4.12
CA LEU A 60 2.82 13.05 -3.64
C LEU A 60 3.86 12.79 -4.74
N ALA A 61 3.77 11.66 -5.44
CA ALA A 61 4.68 11.34 -6.53
C ALA A 61 4.66 12.40 -7.63
N ALA A 62 3.49 12.97 -7.96
CA ALA A 62 3.37 14.06 -8.92
C ALA A 62 4.05 15.35 -8.43
N ASP A 63 3.88 15.71 -7.15
CA ASP A 63 4.55 16.88 -6.56
C ASP A 63 6.09 16.73 -6.60
N TYR A 64 6.61 15.53 -6.28
CA TYR A 64 8.05 15.27 -6.30
C TYR A 64 8.62 15.06 -7.71
N ALA A 65 7.90 14.39 -8.61
CA ALA A 65 8.35 14.14 -9.97
C ALA A 65 8.21 15.38 -10.88
N GLY A 66 7.23 16.25 -10.60
CA GLY A 66 7.04 17.54 -11.27
C GLY A 66 7.89 18.68 -10.69
N GLY A 67 8.54 18.45 -9.54
CA GLY A 67 9.28 19.44 -8.75
C GLY A 67 10.62 19.93 -9.32
N ASN A 68 10.87 19.80 -10.62
CA ASN A 68 12.04 20.38 -11.30
C ASN A 68 11.66 21.44 -12.36
N ASN A 69 10.45 21.99 -12.35
CA ASN A 69 10.02 23.03 -13.31
C ASN A 69 9.83 24.42 -12.68
N CYS A 70 10.59 24.73 -11.63
CA CYS A 70 10.71 26.10 -11.12
C CYS A 70 12.17 26.43 -10.74
N ASP A 71 13.06 26.32 -11.74
CA ASP A 71 14.16 27.28 -11.96
C ASP A 71 13.87 28.06 -13.25
#